data_AF-A0A8W7PLG9-F1
#
_entry.id   AF-A0A8W7PLG9-F1
#
_cell.length_a   1.000
_cell.length_b   1.000
_cell.length_c   1.000
_cell.angle_alpha   90.00
_cell.angle_beta   90.00
_cell.angle_gamma   90.00
#
_symmetry.space_group_name_H-M   'P 1'
#
loop_
_entity.id
_entity.type
_entity.pdbx_description
1 polymer ?
#
loop_
_entity_poly.entity_id
_entity_poly.type
_entity_poly.pdbx_seq_one_letter_code
_entity_poly.pdbx_strand_id
1 'polypeptide(L)'
;MRSAKLQAALVKRREAEQIKYQKSAAVERYYDQWGRITSRYESWTTPKYYREAEEALRKREDEKKKQEALESKRARLKELLQKENEELQKEMENISRPKPKPVSTEILEGIRSRLHSAEEAKKRMDLEANLYSKWRLGFDKDAVIMDSKTTHQAMAKLNWIDRQVELQLQDEKDRREQQERQLNLSEEVRRREELMLEKSRMREQELKELRSMQEMHMAELKSREQEANELKMYEVRLKTKKEEMVNELEQLRVYNDVRRDRVVAMHNLRRIKMLLRERSEAVRNDLQHDIQLLQRISSDNPASCDSAEGIEYLRRKFQLQYDLEVEQQMTIEGMYESEAKHSLAKCEDKWNSEAIIREQQLRCLLEDRLMDFETKLVDCTQRQRELIDVREQHIKAIEGANQRLKELMSDKSRDEFVTSSNNSELRDLLVQRDGGGDGPDRGHPIPRRPSTQSSQRSSTFSSIFPFDDYCKELKLTENRTGRPNGGTVGAPEGLTAPRFGKKKVAWC
;
A
#
# COMPACT_ATOMS: atom_id res chain seq x y z
N MET A 1 -35.62 -41.44 -22.97
CA MET A 1 -35.27 -41.95 -21.63
C MET A 1 -33.92 -42.69 -21.53
N ARG A 2 -33.62 -43.71 -22.35
CA ARG A 2 -32.33 -44.47 -22.25
C ARG A 2 -31.09 -43.67 -22.69
N SER A 3 -31.23 -42.79 -23.69
CA SER A 3 -30.13 -41.94 -24.20
C SER A 3 -29.65 -40.90 -23.17
N ALA A 4 -30.57 -40.22 -22.48
CA ALA A 4 -30.24 -39.24 -21.45
C ALA A 4 -29.50 -39.87 -20.25
N LYS A 5 -29.89 -41.09 -19.85
CA LYS A 5 -29.18 -41.85 -18.80
C LYS A 5 -27.77 -42.23 -19.23
N LEU A 6 -27.56 -42.56 -20.51
CA LEU A 6 -26.25 -42.86 -21.07
C LEU A 6 -25.35 -41.62 -21.12
N GLN A 7 -25.89 -40.47 -21.54
CA GLN A 7 -25.16 -39.20 -21.54
C GLN A 7 -24.78 -38.76 -20.12
N ALA A 8 -25.69 -38.86 -19.16
CA ALA A 8 -25.39 -38.57 -17.75
C ALA A 8 -24.29 -39.49 -17.18
N ALA A 9 -24.27 -40.77 -17.56
CA ALA A 9 -23.21 -41.70 -17.17
C ALA A 9 -21.85 -41.32 -17.79
N LEU A 10 -21.83 -40.88 -19.05
CA LEU A 10 -20.61 -40.41 -19.72
C LEU A 10 -20.08 -39.10 -19.12
N VAL A 11 -20.96 -38.18 -18.74
CA VAL A 11 -20.58 -36.94 -18.03
C VAL A 11 -19.97 -37.27 -16.66
N LYS A 12 -20.62 -38.11 -15.86
CA LYS A 12 -20.08 -38.57 -14.58
C LYS A 12 -18.72 -39.26 -14.72
N ARG A 13 -18.53 -40.03 -15.79
CA ARG A 13 -17.24 -40.66 -16.09
C ARG A 13 -16.16 -39.61 -16.43
N ARG A 14 -16.47 -38.61 -17.25
CA ARG A 14 -15.54 -37.50 -17.55
C ARG A 14 -15.19 -36.69 -16.31
N GLU A 15 -16.18 -36.38 -15.47
CA GLU A 15 -15.95 -35.67 -14.20
C GLU A 15 -15.05 -36.48 -13.26
N ALA A 16 -15.28 -37.78 -13.13
CA ALA A 16 -14.43 -38.66 -12.34
C ALA A 16 -12.98 -38.73 -12.88
N GLU A 17 -12.81 -38.79 -14.20
CA GLU A 17 -11.51 -38.75 -14.87
C GLU A 17 -10.81 -37.40 -14.64
N GLN A 18 -11.54 -36.29 -14.72
CA GLN A 18 -11.02 -34.94 -14.47
C GLN A 18 -10.60 -34.75 -13.00
N ILE A 19 -11.38 -35.26 -12.05
CA ILE A 19 -11.03 -35.23 -10.62
C ILE A 19 -9.77 -36.06 -10.37
N LYS A 20 -9.65 -37.23 -11.01
CA LYS A 20 -8.45 -38.07 -10.90
C LYS A 20 -7.21 -37.34 -11.44
N TYR A 21 -7.35 -36.67 -12.58
CA TYR A 21 -6.28 -35.86 -13.19
C TYR A 21 -5.89 -34.66 -12.30
N GLN A 22 -6.86 -33.95 -11.72
CA GLN A 22 -6.56 -32.85 -10.81
C GLN A 22 -5.84 -33.32 -9.56
N LYS A 23 -6.22 -34.48 -9.01
CA LYS A 23 -5.54 -35.09 -7.86
C LYS A 23 -4.10 -35.51 -8.20
N SER A 24 -3.86 -36.12 -9.36
CA SER A 24 -2.49 -36.47 -9.78
C SER A 24 -1.64 -35.22 -10.02
N ALA A 25 -2.18 -34.21 -10.70
CA ALA A 25 -1.48 -32.96 -10.95
C ALA A 25 -1.14 -32.20 -9.65
N ALA A 26 -2.00 -32.25 -8.62
CA ALA A 26 -1.71 -31.66 -7.33
C ALA A 26 -0.55 -32.37 -6.62
N VAL A 27 -0.49 -33.70 -6.71
CA VAL A 27 0.61 -34.50 -6.15
C VAL A 27 1.92 -34.24 -6.90
N GLU A 28 1.89 -34.17 -8.24
CA GLU A 28 3.06 -33.81 -9.05
C GLU A 28 3.60 -32.41 -8.68
N ARG A 29 2.72 -31.42 -8.55
CA ARG A 29 3.11 -30.07 -8.12
C ARG A 29 3.75 -30.06 -6.72
N TYR A 30 3.23 -30.88 -5.80
CA TYR A 30 3.80 -31.03 -4.48
C TYR A 30 5.24 -31.58 -4.56
N TYR A 31 5.46 -32.66 -5.31
CA TYR A 31 6.80 -33.22 -5.46
C TYR A 31 7.76 -32.32 -6.25
N ASP A 32 7.28 -31.59 -7.26
CA ASP A 32 8.09 -30.59 -7.97
C ASP A 32 8.53 -29.44 -7.06
N GLN A 33 7.62 -28.95 -6.20
CA GLN A 33 7.93 -27.92 -5.24
C GLN A 33 8.96 -28.42 -4.22
N TRP A 34 8.79 -29.65 -3.73
CA TRP A 34 9.76 -30.29 -2.85
C TRP A 34 11.10 -30.55 -3.53
N GLY A 35 11.11 -30.95 -4.80
CA GLY A 35 12.33 -31.10 -5.61
C GLY A 35 13.10 -29.78 -5.76
N ARG A 36 12.40 -28.67 -5.97
CA ARG A 36 13.03 -27.34 -6.02
C ARG A 36 13.61 -26.89 -4.67
N ILE A 37 12.91 -27.19 -3.58
CA ILE A 37 13.37 -26.87 -2.22
C ILE A 37 14.60 -27.70 -1.85
N THR A 38 14.57 -29.00 -2.13
CA THR A 38 15.67 -29.93 -1.86
C THR A 38 16.87 -29.70 -2.78
N SER A 39 16.67 -29.30 -4.03
CA SER A 39 17.77 -28.93 -4.93
C SER A 39 18.61 -27.74 -4.42
N ARG A 40 18.00 -26.79 -3.69
CA ARG A 40 18.76 -25.71 -3.02
C ARG A 40 19.54 -26.21 -1.81
N TYR A 41 19.00 -27.21 -1.12
CA TYR A 41 19.71 -27.87 -0.03
C TYR A 41 20.90 -28.69 -0.56
N GLU A 42 20.72 -29.41 -1.67
CA GLU A 42 21.81 -30.11 -2.37
C GLU A 42 22.87 -29.13 -2.86
N SER A 43 22.50 -27.97 -3.41
CA SER A 43 23.46 -27.00 -3.91
C SER A 43 24.34 -26.40 -2.81
N TRP A 44 23.82 -26.23 -1.58
CA TRP A 44 24.60 -25.75 -0.42
C TRP A 44 25.40 -26.83 0.30
N THR A 45 25.02 -28.10 0.14
CA THR A 45 25.74 -29.25 0.70
C THR A 45 26.75 -29.85 -0.27
N THR A 46 26.79 -29.37 -1.52
CA THR A 46 27.73 -29.86 -2.53
C THR A 46 29.15 -29.32 -2.26
N PRO A 47 30.22 -30.15 -2.32
CA PRO A 47 31.61 -29.72 -2.16
C PRO A 47 32.08 -28.62 -3.14
N LYS A 48 31.30 -28.35 -4.19
CA LYS A 48 31.56 -27.26 -5.15
C LYS A 48 31.23 -25.89 -4.55
N TYR A 49 30.14 -25.78 -3.78
CA TYR A 49 29.75 -24.53 -3.13
C TYR A 49 30.78 -24.07 -2.11
N TYR A 50 31.29 -24.99 -1.29
CA TYR A 50 32.36 -24.68 -0.33
C TYR A 50 33.66 -24.23 -1.01
N ARG A 51 34.00 -24.80 -2.17
CA ARG A 51 35.15 -24.34 -2.98
C ARG A 51 34.95 -22.94 -3.53
N GLU A 52 33.77 -22.63 -4.07
CA GLU A 52 33.45 -21.29 -4.57
C GLU A 52 33.44 -20.25 -3.42
N ALA A 53 32.93 -20.62 -2.25
CA ALA A 53 32.96 -19.78 -1.06
C ALA A 53 34.40 -19.55 -0.54
N GLU A 54 35.24 -20.58 -0.56
CA GLU A 54 36.67 -20.48 -0.19
C GLU A 54 37.45 -19.60 -1.18
N GLU A 55 37.19 -19.73 -2.49
CA GLU A 55 37.78 -18.88 -3.52
C GLU A 55 37.37 -17.41 -3.37
N ALA A 56 36.10 -17.14 -3.03
CA ALA A 56 35.62 -15.80 -2.75
C ALA A 56 36.29 -15.20 -1.50
N LEU A 57 36.50 -16.01 -0.47
CA LEU A 57 37.20 -15.61 0.74
C LEU A 57 38.66 -15.27 0.45
N ARG A 58 39.37 -16.11 -0.32
CA ARG A 58 40.75 -15.85 -0.73
C ARG A 58 40.90 -14.57 -1.54
N LYS A 59 39.98 -14.31 -2.49
CA LYS A 59 39.98 -13.05 -3.26
C LYS A 59 39.86 -11.82 -2.35
N ARG A 60 38.98 -11.89 -1.34
CA ARG A 60 38.80 -10.80 -0.37
C ARG A 60 40.05 -10.58 0.50
N GLU A 61 40.73 -11.65 0.89
CA GLU A 61 42.00 -11.56 1.63
C GLU A 61 43.11 -10.94 0.77
N ASP A 62 43.20 -11.30 -0.50
CA ASP A 62 44.18 -10.73 -1.43
C ASP A 62 43.92 -9.24 -1.72
N GLU A 63 42.66 -8.84 -1.82
CA GLU A 63 42.27 -7.43 -1.94
C GLU A 63 42.65 -6.63 -0.69
N LYS A 64 42.42 -7.21 0.49
CA LYS A 64 42.82 -6.59 1.76
C LYS A 64 44.34 -6.42 1.87
N LYS A 65 45.13 -7.44 1.51
CA LYS A 65 46.60 -7.35 1.46
C LYS A 65 47.09 -6.29 0.47
N LYS A 66 46.43 -6.13 -0.68
CA LYS A 66 46.75 -5.07 -1.65
C LYS A 66 46.45 -3.69 -1.09
N GLN A 67 45.35 -3.52 -0.35
CA GLN A 67 45.02 -2.25 0.31
C GLN A 67 46.04 -1.90 1.39
N GLU A 68 46.40 -2.85 2.26
CA GLU A 68 47.43 -2.67 3.28
C GLU A 68 48.80 -2.29 2.66
N ALA A 69 49.18 -2.91 1.54
CA ALA A 69 50.40 -2.56 0.80
C ALA A 69 50.34 -1.15 0.20
N LEU A 70 49.18 -0.71 -0.31
CA LEU A 70 48.99 0.65 -0.81
C LEU A 70 49.04 1.69 0.30
N GLU A 71 48.47 1.40 1.47
CA GLU A 71 48.53 2.26 2.65
C GLU A 71 49.96 2.39 3.18
N SER A 72 50.70 1.29 3.28
CA SER A 72 52.13 1.32 3.62
C SER A 72 52.93 2.18 2.64
N LYS A 73 52.66 2.05 1.33
CA LYS A 73 53.31 2.88 0.30
C LYS A 73 52.95 4.37 0.44
N ARG A 74 51.69 4.70 0.74
CA ARG A 74 51.23 6.07 1.00
C ARG A 74 51.88 6.67 2.25
N ALA A 75 51.99 5.89 3.32
CA ALA A 75 52.67 6.31 4.55
C ALA A 75 54.15 6.64 4.28
N ARG A 76 54.85 5.78 3.53
CA ARG A 76 56.25 6.02 3.14
C ARG A 76 56.42 7.25 2.26
N LEU A 77 55.50 7.49 1.31
CA LEU A 77 55.48 8.70 0.50
C LEU A 77 55.26 9.96 1.34
N LYS A 78 54.36 9.89 2.33
CA LYS A 78 54.10 11.00 3.25
C LYS A 78 55.33 11.35 4.09
N GLU A 79 56.06 10.34 4.57
CA GLU A 79 57.32 10.54 5.31
C GLU A 79 58.40 11.19 4.43
N LEU A 80 58.51 10.77 3.17
CA LEU A 80 59.48 11.33 2.22
C LEU A 80 59.17 12.80 1.90
N LEU A 81 57.89 13.13 1.69
CA LEU A 81 57.44 14.50 1.45
C LEU A 81 57.63 15.40 2.68
N GLN A 82 57.49 14.85 3.88
CA GLN A 82 57.79 15.57 5.12
C GLN A 82 59.28 15.90 5.22
N LYS A 83 60.16 14.94 4.91
CA LYS A 83 61.62 15.15 4.88
C LYS A 83 62.02 16.22 3.86
N GLU A 84 61.47 16.18 2.66
CA GLU A 84 61.71 17.21 1.63
C GLU A 84 61.27 18.60 2.09
N ASN A 85 60.12 18.72 2.75
CA ASN A 85 59.66 20.00 3.32
C ASN A 85 60.60 20.52 4.42
N GLU A 86 61.08 19.65 5.30
CA GLU A 86 62.04 20.02 6.34
C GLU A 86 63.38 20.47 5.74
N GLU A 87 63.84 19.83 4.67
CA GLU A 87 65.04 20.23 3.93
C GLU A 87 64.86 21.58 3.22
N LEU A 88 63.75 21.77 2.52
CA LEU A 88 63.40 23.06 1.89
C LEU A 88 63.29 24.19 2.92
N GLN A 89 62.75 23.92 4.10
CA GLN A 89 62.63 24.92 5.15
C GLN A 89 64.01 25.30 5.71
N LYS A 90 64.92 24.33 5.88
CA LYS A 90 66.33 24.61 6.22
C LYS A 90 67.04 25.40 5.12
N GLU A 91 66.78 25.12 3.84
CA GLU A 91 67.32 25.92 2.73
C GLU A 91 66.82 27.37 2.76
N MET A 92 65.51 27.57 3.00
CA MET A 92 64.92 28.90 3.17
C MET A 92 65.51 29.67 4.36
N GLU A 93 65.73 29.01 5.49
CA GLU A 93 66.40 29.58 6.65
C GLU A 93 67.87 29.95 6.36
N ASN A 94 68.56 29.12 5.57
CA ASN A 94 69.94 29.40 5.14
C ASN A 94 70.02 30.54 4.10
N ILE A 95 68.99 30.74 3.27
CA ILE A 95 68.88 31.88 2.35
C ILE A 95 68.53 33.18 3.11
N SER A 96 67.76 33.07 4.20
CA SER A 96 67.38 34.22 5.05
C SER A 96 68.52 34.76 5.92
N ARG A 97 69.67 34.07 5.99
CA ARG A 97 70.86 34.61 6.67
C ARG A 97 71.59 35.61 5.75
N PRO A 98 71.82 36.86 6.19
CA PRO A 98 72.53 37.84 5.36
C PRO A 98 73.95 37.35 5.05
N LYS A 99 74.27 37.13 3.78
CA LYS A 99 75.63 36.79 3.33
C LYS A 99 76.56 38.00 3.52
N PRO A 100 77.73 37.86 4.15
CA PRO A 100 78.68 38.96 4.28
C PRO A 100 79.21 39.36 2.90
N LYS A 101 79.03 40.64 2.55
CA LYS A 101 79.59 41.20 1.32
C LYS A 101 81.11 41.32 1.46
N PRO A 102 81.91 40.97 0.44
CA PRO A 102 83.34 41.24 0.45
C PRO A 102 83.55 42.75 0.39
N VAL A 103 84.07 43.30 1.49
CA VAL A 103 84.45 44.71 1.61
C VAL A 103 85.93 44.83 1.25
N SER A 104 86.30 45.85 0.46
CA SER A 104 87.68 46.07 0.03
C SER A 104 88.62 46.38 1.22
N THR A 105 89.90 46.03 1.08
CA THR A 105 90.92 46.13 2.14
C THR A 105 91.13 47.56 2.67
N GLU A 106 90.91 48.60 1.85
CA GLU A 106 90.95 50.00 2.31
C GLU A 106 89.76 50.39 3.21
N ILE A 107 88.57 49.86 2.95
CA ILE A 107 87.39 50.11 3.79
C ILE A 107 87.52 49.33 5.10
N LEU A 108 88.17 48.17 5.10
CA LEU A 108 88.46 47.39 6.31
C LEU A 108 89.46 48.08 7.24
N GLU A 109 90.47 48.80 6.73
CA GLU A 109 91.38 49.59 7.56
C GLU A 109 90.69 50.84 8.14
N GLY A 110 89.85 51.51 7.36
CA GLY A 110 89.00 52.61 7.84
C GLY A 110 87.97 52.15 8.88
N ILE A 111 87.38 50.97 8.70
CA ILE A 111 86.49 50.33 9.67
C ILE A 111 87.27 49.88 10.89
N ARG A 112 88.49 49.34 10.76
CA ARG A 112 89.33 48.93 11.89
C ARG A 112 89.75 50.11 12.76
N SER A 113 90.09 51.25 12.16
CA SER A 113 90.41 52.49 12.91
C SER A 113 89.17 53.05 13.63
N ARG A 114 88.00 53.06 12.96
CA ARG A 114 86.72 53.45 13.59
C ARG A 114 86.25 52.45 14.65
N LEU A 115 86.48 51.16 14.44
CA LEU A 115 86.19 50.10 15.40
C LEU A 115 87.10 50.24 16.61
N HIS A 116 88.39 50.54 16.43
CA HIS A 116 89.31 50.77 17.54
C HIS A 116 88.93 52.02 18.34
N SER A 117 88.58 53.11 17.66
CA SER A 117 88.04 54.32 18.31
C SER A 117 86.70 54.07 19.01
N ALA A 118 85.82 53.26 18.42
CA ALA A 118 84.55 52.84 19.01
C ALA A 118 84.75 51.84 20.17
N GLU A 119 85.76 50.98 20.12
CA GLU A 119 86.16 50.06 21.18
C GLU A 119 86.78 50.81 22.35
N GLU A 120 87.57 51.86 22.09
CA GLU A 120 88.09 52.76 23.11
C GLU A 120 86.98 53.62 23.73
N ALA A 121 86.05 54.13 22.92
CA ALA A 121 84.86 54.85 23.41
C ALA A 121 83.94 53.93 24.20
N LYS A 122 83.73 52.70 23.75
CA LYS A 122 83.01 51.66 24.49
C LYS A 122 83.75 51.29 25.76
N LYS A 123 85.08 51.16 25.75
CA LYS A 123 85.88 50.97 26.96
C LYS A 123 85.69 52.12 27.93
N ARG A 124 85.65 53.37 27.46
CA ARG A 124 85.35 54.53 28.31
C ARG A 124 83.94 54.47 28.87
N MET A 125 82.93 54.19 28.04
CA MET A 125 81.54 54.02 28.49
C MET A 125 81.37 52.83 29.45
N ASP A 126 82.05 51.71 29.21
CA ASP A 126 82.02 50.53 30.08
C ASP A 126 82.77 50.81 31.39
N LEU A 127 83.86 51.58 31.35
CA LEU A 127 84.56 52.03 32.55
C LEU A 127 83.71 53.03 33.34
N GLU A 128 83.06 53.98 32.68
CA GLU A 128 82.11 54.93 33.26
C GLU A 128 80.88 54.21 33.82
N ALA A 129 80.27 53.27 33.10
CA ALA A 129 79.15 52.45 33.56
C ALA A 129 79.55 51.52 34.72
N ASN A 130 80.79 51.00 34.71
CA ASN A 130 81.37 50.29 35.85
C ASN A 130 81.61 51.24 37.03
N LEU A 131 82.01 52.50 36.78
CA LEU A 131 82.13 53.53 37.80
C LEU A 131 80.76 53.89 38.38
N TYR A 132 79.74 54.07 37.55
CA TYR A 132 78.35 54.32 37.95
C TYR A 132 77.74 53.13 38.69
N SER A 133 78.01 51.89 38.25
CA SER A 133 77.60 50.68 38.99
C SER A 133 78.31 50.58 40.32
N LYS A 134 79.64 50.77 40.37
CA LYS A 134 80.43 50.80 41.61
C LYS A 134 80.03 51.97 42.51
N TRP A 135 79.60 53.10 41.95
CA TRP A 135 79.12 54.27 42.69
C TRP A 135 77.73 54.02 43.27
N ARG A 136 76.79 53.43 42.51
CA ARG A 136 75.52 52.91 43.04
C ARG A 136 75.72 51.83 44.11
N LEU A 137 76.72 50.98 43.96
CA LEU A 137 77.11 49.96 44.96
C LEU A 137 77.98 50.51 46.10
N GLY A 138 78.46 51.75 45.99
CA GLY A 138 79.27 52.43 47.01
C GLY A 138 78.43 53.31 47.92
N PHE A 139 77.25 53.72 47.45
CA PHE A 139 76.20 54.27 48.28
C PHE A 139 75.42 53.11 48.91
N ASP A 140 75.50 53.00 50.23
CA ASP A 140 74.77 52.10 51.11
C ASP A 140 74.22 50.83 50.42
N LYS A 141 75.08 49.81 50.27
CA LYS A 141 74.75 48.55 49.56
C LYS A 141 73.43 47.96 50.02
N ASP A 142 73.11 48.12 51.30
CA ASP A 142 71.88 47.62 51.88
C ASP A 142 70.65 48.37 51.36
N ALA A 143 70.73 49.68 51.11
CA ALA A 143 69.63 50.48 50.56
C ALA A 143 69.28 50.08 49.11
N VAL A 144 70.28 49.88 48.25
CA VAL A 144 70.06 49.49 46.83
C VAL A 144 69.60 48.03 46.71
N ILE A 145 70.12 47.13 47.55
CA ILE A 145 69.66 45.74 47.62
C ILE A 145 68.23 45.68 48.17
N MET A 146 67.86 46.51 49.15
CA MET A 146 66.51 46.58 49.68
C MET A 146 65.51 47.18 48.68
N ASP A 147 65.90 48.23 47.95
CA ASP A 147 65.05 48.84 46.91
C ASP A 147 64.82 47.89 45.73
N SER A 148 65.86 47.19 45.26
CA SER A 148 65.72 46.15 44.24
C SER A 148 64.89 44.95 44.72
N LYS A 149 65.09 44.48 45.96
CA LYS A 149 64.23 43.44 46.56
C LYS A 149 62.76 43.89 46.64
N THR A 150 62.51 45.13 47.02
CA THR A 150 61.15 45.70 47.13
C THR A 150 60.50 45.86 45.75
N THR A 151 61.26 46.33 44.76
CA THR A 151 60.79 46.49 43.38
C THR A 151 60.53 45.12 42.71
N HIS A 152 61.43 44.15 42.87
CA HIS A 152 61.21 42.78 42.38
C HIS A 152 60.05 42.10 43.08
N GLN A 153 59.85 42.33 44.39
CA GLN A 153 58.69 41.84 45.12
C GLN A 153 57.39 42.50 44.64
N ALA A 154 57.41 43.81 44.34
CA ALA A 154 56.26 44.51 43.76
C ALA A 154 55.92 43.97 42.36
N MET A 155 56.92 43.76 41.50
CA MET A 155 56.73 43.14 40.18
C MET A 155 56.23 41.70 40.28
N ALA A 156 56.74 40.91 41.22
CA ALA A 156 56.25 39.54 41.44
C ALA A 156 54.79 39.52 41.94
N LYS A 157 54.40 40.47 42.79
CA LYS A 157 53.00 40.65 43.22
C LYS A 157 52.11 41.06 42.06
N LEU A 158 52.55 42.00 41.21
CA LEU A 158 51.82 42.41 40.00
C LEU A 158 51.67 41.24 39.02
N ASN A 159 52.74 40.51 38.71
CA ASN A 159 52.70 39.32 37.85
C ASN A 159 51.80 38.22 38.43
N TRP A 160 51.75 38.07 39.75
CA TRP A 160 50.83 37.13 40.40
C TRP A 160 49.37 37.58 40.25
N ILE A 161 49.07 38.87 40.42
CA ILE A 161 47.73 39.43 40.20
C ILE A 161 47.34 39.26 38.72
N ASP A 162 48.21 39.61 37.79
CA ASP A 162 47.98 39.46 36.35
C ASP A 162 47.73 37.99 36.00
N ARG A 163 48.49 37.05 36.60
CA ARG A 163 48.27 35.62 36.42
C ARG A 163 46.93 35.16 37.01
N GLN A 164 46.51 35.69 38.15
CA GLN A 164 45.18 35.39 38.73
C GLN A 164 44.06 35.93 37.83
N VAL A 165 44.21 37.14 37.28
CA VAL A 165 43.25 37.73 36.35
C VAL A 165 43.19 36.92 35.04
N GLU A 166 44.33 36.52 34.49
CA GLU A 166 44.40 35.66 33.30
C GLU A 166 43.74 34.30 33.53
N LEU A 167 43.97 33.68 34.69
CA LEU A 167 43.31 32.43 35.07
C LEU A 167 41.79 32.60 35.21
N GLN A 168 41.32 33.69 35.82
CA GLN A 168 39.89 33.98 35.92
C GLN A 168 39.25 34.23 34.55
N LEU A 169 39.92 34.98 33.67
CA LEU A 169 39.43 35.28 32.33
C LEU A 169 39.40 34.02 31.45
N GLN A 170 40.39 33.14 31.61
CA GLN A 170 40.43 31.83 30.96
C GLN A 170 39.32 30.90 31.49
N ASP A 171 39.09 30.85 32.80
CA ASP A 171 38.01 30.05 33.38
C ASP A 171 36.61 30.56 32.95
N GLU A 172 36.41 31.88 32.90
CA GLU A 172 35.18 32.45 32.36
C GLU A 172 34.98 32.13 30.88
N LYS A 173 36.06 32.18 30.08
CA LYS A 173 36.02 31.84 28.66
C LYS A 173 35.69 30.36 28.47
N ASP A 174 36.37 29.48 29.19
CA ASP A 174 36.13 28.04 29.14
C ASP A 174 34.71 27.70 29.60
N ARG A 175 34.18 28.39 30.63
CA ARG A 175 32.79 28.25 31.07
C ARG A 175 31.80 28.69 30.00
N ARG A 176 32.03 29.83 29.32
CA ARG A 176 31.18 30.30 28.21
C ARG A 176 31.20 29.32 27.05
N GLU A 177 32.39 28.85 26.64
CA GLU A 177 32.53 27.87 25.57
C GLU A 177 31.85 26.54 25.91
N GLN A 178 31.95 26.08 27.16
CA GLN A 178 31.23 24.88 27.62
C GLN A 178 29.71 25.07 27.57
N GLN A 179 29.21 26.23 28.00
CA GLN A 179 27.79 26.56 27.93
C GLN A 179 27.29 26.61 26.49
N GLU A 180 28.05 27.24 25.58
CA GLU A 180 27.72 27.29 24.16
C GLU A 180 27.72 25.89 23.53
N ARG A 181 28.71 25.05 23.83
CA ARG A 181 28.75 23.66 23.36
C ARG A 181 27.55 22.85 23.88
N GLN A 182 27.16 23.05 25.14
CA GLN A 182 25.98 22.38 25.71
C GLN A 182 24.69 22.85 25.05
N LEU A 183 24.53 24.16 24.81
CA LEU A 183 23.38 24.71 24.09
C LEU A 183 23.31 24.14 22.68
N ASN A 184 24.40 24.17 21.92
CA ASN A 184 24.46 23.59 20.57
C ASN A 184 24.11 22.10 20.55
N LEU A 185 24.63 21.32 21.51
CA LEU A 185 24.29 19.90 21.64
C LEU A 185 22.80 19.69 21.91
N SER A 186 22.21 20.47 22.82
CA SER A 186 20.78 20.38 23.16
C SER A 186 19.87 20.80 22.00
N GLU A 187 20.24 21.85 21.25
CA GLU A 187 19.53 22.24 20.05
C GLU A 187 19.59 21.14 18.98
N GLU A 188 20.74 20.51 18.82
CA GLU A 188 20.92 19.46 17.82
C GLU A 188 20.14 18.18 18.18
N VAL A 189 20.08 17.83 19.48
CA VAL A 189 19.19 16.77 19.98
C VAL A 189 17.72 17.12 19.70
N ARG A 190 17.28 18.35 20.02
CA ARG A 190 15.90 18.78 19.76
C ARG A 190 15.54 18.70 18.28
N ARG A 191 16.42 19.16 17.38
CA ARG A 191 16.20 19.05 15.92
C ARG A 191 16.08 17.60 15.47
N ARG A 192 16.88 16.68 16.04
CA ARG A 192 16.80 15.25 15.73
C ARG A 192 15.50 14.63 16.23
N GLU A 193 15.05 14.99 17.43
CA GLU A 193 13.77 14.54 18.00
C GLU A 193 12.58 15.02 17.16
N GLU A 194 12.56 16.30 16.77
CA GLU A 194 11.53 16.88 15.88
C GLU A 194 11.45 16.13 14.54
N LEU A 195 12.61 15.82 13.94
CA LEU A 195 12.68 15.08 12.68
C LEU A 195 12.17 13.64 12.82
N MET A 196 12.46 12.98 13.95
CA MET A 196 11.96 11.64 14.24
C MET A 196 10.44 11.63 14.47
N LEU A 197 9.90 12.63 15.17
CA LEU A 197 8.46 12.82 15.36
C LEU A 197 7.75 13.03 14.04
N GLU A 198 8.27 13.89 13.16
CA GLU A 198 7.66 14.14 11.85
C GLU A 198 7.67 12.87 10.98
N LYS A 199 8.78 12.11 10.97
CA LYS A 199 8.84 10.79 10.31
C LYS A 199 7.85 9.80 10.89
N SER A 200 7.64 9.81 12.21
CA SER A 200 6.63 8.96 12.85
C SER A 200 5.22 9.36 12.43
N ARG A 201 4.93 10.66 12.40
CA ARG A 201 3.62 11.20 12.01
C ARG A 201 3.27 10.88 10.56
N MET A 202 4.22 11.07 9.64
CA MET A 202 4.03 10.73 8.22
C MET A 202 3.73 9.24 8.04
N ARG A 203 4.45 8.36 8.74
CA ARG A 203 4.19 6.91 8.71
C ARG A 203 2.82 6.54 9.28
N GLU A 204 2.40 7.18 10.36
CA GLU A 204 1.07 6.94 10.94
C GLU A 204 -0.04 7.39 9.99
N GLN A 205 0.14 8.51 9.30
CA GLN A 205 -0.77 8.98 8.26
C GLN A 205 -0.86 7.99 7.10
N GLU A 206 0.28 7.54 6.55
CA GLU A 206 0.31 6.52 5.50
C GLU A 206 -0.39 5.22 5.93
N LEU A 207 -0.18 4.78 7.17
CA LEU A 207 -0.79 3.57 7.70
C LEU A 207 -2.32 3.72 7.83
N LYS A 208 -2.79 4.90 8.23
CA LYS A 208 -4.22 5.22 8.29
C LYS A 208 -4.85 5.25 6.90
N GLU A 209 -4.18 5.84 5.92
CA GLU A 209 -4.64 5.90 4.53
C GLU A 209 -4.73 4.49 3.92
N LEU A 210 -3.72 3.65 4.12
CA LEU A 210 -3.71 2.26 3.66
C LEU A 210 -4.87 1.46 4.27
N ARG A 211 -5.13 1.61 5.58
CA ARG A 211 -6.27 0.95 6.24
C ARG A 211 -7.61 1.42 5.69
N SER A 212 -7.79 2.73 5.49
CA SER A 212 -9.01 3.28 4.91
C SER A 212 -9.25 2.76 3.49
N MET A 213 -8.20 2.67 2.67
CA MET A 213 -8.28 2.10 1.32
C MET A 213 -8.65 0.61 1.36
N GLN A 214 -8.08 -0.16 2.29
CA GLN A 214 -8.45 -1.57 2.48
C GLN A 214 -9.91 -1.73 2.90
N GLU A 215 -10.39 -0.92 3.84
CA GLU A 215 -11.81 -0.93 4.27
C GLU A 215 -12.76 -0.63 3.10
N MET A 216 -12.42 0.37 2.28
CA MET A 216 -13.18 0.69 1.06
C MET A 216 -13.22 -0.49 0.08
N HIS A 217 -12.08 -1.10 -0.23
CA HIS A 217 -12.03 -2.25 -1.14
C HIS A 217 -12.74 -3.49 -0.57
N MET A 218 -12.69 -3.70 0.75
CA MET A 218 -13.44 -4.77 1.42
C MET A 218 -14.96 -4.53 1.38
N ALA A 219 -15.40 -3.29 1.55
CA ALA A 219 -16.82 -2.92 1.41
C ALA A 219 -17.31 -3.14 -0.02
N GLU A 220 -16.52 -2.73 -1.03
CA GLU A 220 -16.81 -2.99 -2.44
C GLU A 220 -16.88 -4.49 -2.73
N LEU A 221 -15.92 -5.29 -2.24
CA LEU A 221 -15.96 -6.75 -2.43
C LEU A 221 -17.23 -7.39 -1.88
N LYS A 222 -17.71 -6.96 -0.70
CA LYS A 222 -18.98 -7.42 -0.13
C LYS A 222 -20.18 -7.01 -0.99
N SER A 223 -20.18 -5.78 -1.51
CA SER A 223 -21.21 -5.31 -2.44
C SER A 223 -21.23 -6.16 -3.73
N ARG A 224 -20.06 -6.45 -4.32
CA ARG A 224 -19.96 -7.29 -5.53
C ARG A 224 -20.33 -8.75 -5.27
N GLU A 225 -20.09 -9.25 -4.07
CA GLU A 225 -20.54 -10.59 -3.67
C GLU A 225 -22.07 -10.67 -3.61
N GLN A 226 -22.72 -9.63 -3.08
CA GLN A 226 -24.18 -9.53 -3.08
C GLN A 226 -24.73 -9.46 -4.52
N GLU A 227 -24.15 -8.62 -5.37
CA GLU A 227 -24.52 -8.53 -6.79
C GLU A 227 -24.35 -9.90 -7.49
N ALA A 228 -23.26 -10.61 -7.24
CA ALA A 228 -23.02 -11.94 -7.81
C ALA A 228 -24.07 -12.97 -7.35
N ASN A 229 -24.51 -12.92 -6.09
CA ASN A 229 -25.57 -13.79 -5.57
C ASN A 229 -26.93 -13.48 -6.22
N GLU A 230 -27.27 -12.20 -6.35
CA GLU A 230 -28.50 -11.77 -7.04
C GLU A 230 -28.50 -12.22 -8.50
N LEU A 231 -27.37 -12.03 -9.19
CA LEU A 231 -27.22 -12.43 -10.57
C LEU A 231 -27.31 -13.95 -10.75
N LYS A 232 -26.77 -14.73 -9.82
CA LYS A 232 -26.91 -16.20 -9.80
C LYS A 232 -28.36 -16.63 -9.59
N MET A 233 -29.09 -15.98 -8.68
CA MET A 233 -30.52 -16.25 -8.47
C MET A 233 -31.36 -15.87 -9.69
N TYR A 234 -30.97 -14.81 -10.40
CA TYR A 234 -31.58 -14.41 -11.67
C TYR A 234 -31.29 -15.42 -12.79
N GLU A 235 -30.05 -15.88 -12.92
CA GLU A 235 -29.64 -16.92 -13.87
C GLU A 235 -30.43 -18.22 -13.68
N VAL A 236 -30.57 -18.68 -12.44
CA VAL A 236 -31.37 -19.87 -12.11
C VAL A 236 -32.83 -19.68 -12.53
N ARG A 237 -33.42 -18.52 -12.24
CA ARG A 237 -34.79 -18.19 -12.68
C ARG A 237 -34.92 -18.21 -14.20
N LEU A 238 -33.98 -17.63 -14.93
CA LEU A 238 -33.98 -17.64 -16.39
C LEU A 238 -33.85 -19.07 -16.95
N LYS A 239 -32.98 -19.91 -16.38
CA LYS A 239 -32.81 -21.31 -16.79
C LYS A 239 -34.10 -22.12 -16.57
N THR A 240 -34.74 -21.97 -15.42
CA THR A 240 -36.03 -22.64 -15.15
C THR A 240 -37.09 -22.20 -16.15
N LYS A 241 -37.21 -20.89 -16.41
CA LYS A 241 -38.17 -20.37 -17.39
C LYS A 241 -37.87 -20.81 -18.83
N LYS A 242 -36.60 -20.89 -19.20
CA LYS A 242 -36.20 -21.45 -20.50
C LYS A 242 -36.65 -22.91 -20.63
N GLU A 243 -36.41 -23.73 -19.61
CA GLU A 243 -36.82 -25.14 -19.59
C GLU A 243 -38.35 -25.28 -19.68
N GLU A 244 -39.11 -24.45 -18.97
CA GLU A 244 -40.57 -24.40 -19.08
C GLU A 244 -41.03 -24.11 -20.52
N MET A 245 -40.41 -23.14 -21.21
CA MET A 245 -40.74 -22.85 -22.62
C MET A 245 -40.32 -23.96 -23.58
N VAL A 246 -39.20 -24.65 -23.34
CA VAL A 246 -38.82 -25.84 -24.11
C VAL A 246 -39.87 -26.93 -23.95
N ASN A 247 -40.37 -27.13 -22.74
CA ASN A 247 -41.42 -28.10 -22.46
C ASN A 247 -42.75 -27.72 -23.14
N GLU A 248 -43.13 -26.45 -23.13
CA GLU A 248 -44.34 -25.98 -23.84
C GLU A 248 -44.20 -26.13 -25.37
N LEU A 249 -43.00 -25.89 -25.94
CA LEU A 249 -42.74 -26.11 -27.36
C LEU A 249 -42.84 -27.59 -27.76
N GLU A 250 -42.31 -28.49 -26.93
CA GLU A 250 -42.44 -29.94 -27.18
C GLU A 250 -43.89 -30.42 -26.98
N GLN A 251 -44.61 -29.90 -25.97
CA GLN A 251 -46.03 -30.19 -25.79
C GLN A 251 -46.87 -29.73 -26.99
N LEU A 252 -46.59 -28.52 -27.51
CA LEU A 252 -47.23 -28.00 -28.72
C LEU A 252 -46.97 -28.91 -29.92
N ARG A 253 -45.73 -29.41 -30.08
CA ARG A 253 -45.37 -30.34 -31.15
C ARG A 253 -46.16 -31.64 -31.04
N VAL A 254 -46.16 -32.28 -29.88
CA VAL A 254 -46.91 -33.52 -29.62
C VAL A 254 -48.41 -33.32 -29.86
N TYR A 255 -48.97 -32.21 -29.40
CA TYR A 255 -50.38 -31.88 -29.61
C TYR A 255 -50.72 -31.73 -31.10
N ASN A 256 -49.86 -31.06 -31.89
CA ASN A 256 -50.05 -30.92 -33.32
C ASN A 256 -49.92 -32.25 -34.08
N ASP A 257 -49.05 -33.16 -33.64
CA ASP A 257 -48.97 -34.50 -34.23
C ASP A 257 -50.27 -35.28 -34.01
N VAL A 258 -50.84 -35.23 -32.80
CA VAL A 258 -52.17 -35.82 -32.52
C VAL A 258 -53.28 -35.14 -33.33
N ARG A 259 -53.21 -33.82 -33.54
CA ARG A 259 -54.14 -33.08 -34.40
C ARG A 259 -54.09 -33.59 -35.85
N ARG A 260 -52.90 -33.84 -36.41
CA ARG A 260 -52.70 -34.38 -37.77
C ARG A 260 -53.20 -35.82 -37.90
N ASP A 261 -52.92 -36.67 -36.92
CA ASP A 261 -53.38 -38.07 -36.94
C ASP A 261 -54.92 -38.18 -36.94
N ARG A 262 -55.60 -37.26 -36.23
CA ARG A 262 -57.08 -37.14 -36.30
C ARG A 262 -57.58 -36.80 -37.70
N VAL A 263 -56.80 -36.10 -38.53
CA VAL A 263 -57.15 -35.80 -39.94
C VAL A 263 -57.12 -37.05 -40.80
N VAL A 264 -56.07 -37.86 -40.65
CA VAL A 264 -55.88 -39.07 -41.46
C VAL A 264 -56.94 -40.15 -41.16
N ALA A 265 -57.42 -40.24 -39.92
CA ALA A 265 -58.37 -41.28 -39.51
C ALA A 265 -59.82 -41.15 -40.05
N MET A 266 -60.19 -40.01 -40.67
CA MET A 266 -61.59 -39.62 -40.89
C MET A 266 -62.16 -39.94 -42.29
N HIS A 267 -61.73 -41.05 -42.92
CA HIS A 267 -62.11 -41.40 -44.30
C HIS A 267 -63.50 -42.10 -44.45
N ASN A 268 -64.32 -42.19 -43.40
CA ASN A 268 -65.57 -42.96 -43.41
C ASN A 268 -66.82 -42.08 -43.64
N LEU A 269 -67.15 -41.82 -44.91
CA LEU A 269 -68.05 -40.75 -45.37
C LEU A 269 -69.58 -41.01 -45.27
N ARG A 270 -70.05 -41.99 -44.48
CA ARG A 270 -71.49 -42.34 -44.47
C ARG A 270 -72.38 -41.39 -43.64
N ARG A 271 -71.81 -40.46 -42.86
CA ARG A 271 -72.53 -39.50 -42.00
C ARG A 271 -71.87 -38.11 -42.01
N ILE A 272 -72.05 -37.37 -43.11
CA ILE A 272 -71.29 -36.14 -43.38
C ILE A 272 -71.60 -35.01 -42.39
N LYS A 273 -72.87 -34.73 -42.09
CA LYS A 273 -73.24 -33.70 -41.10
C LYS A 273 -72.76 -34.02 -39.68
N MET A 274 -72.72 -35.30 -39.30
CA MET A 274 -72.14 -35.74 -38.02
C MET A 274 -70.64 -35.45 -37.98
N LEU A 275 -69.92 -35.82 -39.04
CA LEU A 275 -68.49 -35.58 -39.17
C LEU A 275 -68.13 -34.09 -39.12
N LEU A 276 -68.92 -33.23 -39.78
CA LEU A 276 -68.75 -31.77 -39.71
C LEU A 276 -68.87 -31.24 -38.28
N ARG A 277 -69.84 -31.75 -37.49
CA ARG A 277 -70.02 -31.34 -36.08
C ARG A 277 -68.86 -31.80 -35.20
N GLU A 278 -68.46 -33.06 -35.32
CA GLU A 278 -67.32 -33.62 -34.58
C GLU A 278 -66.03 -32.86 -34.90
N ARG A 279 -65.85 -32.46 -36.16
CA ARG A 279 -64.71 -31.65 -36.58
C ARG A 279 -64.74 -30.23 -36.06
N SER A 280 -65.88 -29.55 -36.18
CA SER A 280 -66.06 -28.21 -35.63
C SER A 280 -65.78 -28.20 -34.12
N GLU A 281 -66.29 -29.20 -33.40
CA GLU A 281 -65.98 -29.40 -31.98
C GLU A 281 -64.49 -29.62 -31.72
N ALA A 282 -63.83 -30.48 -32.51
CA ALA A 282 -62.38 -30.68 -32.39
C ALA A 282 -61.59 -29.39 -32.61
N VAL A 283 -61.98 -28.57 -33.59
CA VAL A 283 -61.35 -27.26 -33.88
C VAL A 283 -61.57 -26.26 -32.73
N ARG A 284 -62.76 -26.24 -32.11
CA ARG A 284 -63.03 -25.41 -30.93
C ARG A 284 -62.17 -25.83 -29.73
N ASN A 285 -62.06 -27.13 -29.46
CA ASN A 285 -61.21 -27.65 -28.39
C ASN A 285 -59.73 -27.31 -28.64
N ASP A 286 -59.30 -27.42 -29.89
CA ASP A 286 -57.96 -27.05 -30.35
C ASP A 286 -57.67 -25.55 -30.14
N LEU A 287 -58.59 -24.67 -30.51
CA LEU A 287 -58.48 -23.22 -30.27
C LEU A 287 -58.46 -22.88 -28.78
N GLN A 288 -59.27 -23.56 -27.98
CA GLN A 288 -59.30 -23.36 -26.54
C GLN A 288 -57.96 -23.77 -25.89
N HIS A 289 -57.35 -24.86 -26.36
CA HIS A 289 -56.00 -25.26 -25.93
C HIS A 289 -54.95 -24.21 -26.31
N ASP A 290 -54.98 -23.73 -27.56
CA ASP A 290 -54.06 -22.70 -28.07
C ASP A 290 -54.19 -21.38 -27.26
N ILE A 291 -55.41 -20.99 -26.87
CA ILE A 291 -55.67 -19.81 -26.01
C ILE A 291 -55.13 -20.02 -24.59
N GLN A 292 -55.32 -21.21 -24.01
CA GLN A 292 -54.80 -21.54 -22.67
C GLN A 292 -53.27 -21.52 -22.66
N LEU A 293 -52.62 -22.01 -23.71
CA LEU A 293 -51.16 -21.93 -23.87
C LEU A 293 -50.70 -20.46 -23.85
N LEU A 294 -51.34 -19.58 -24.64
CA LEU A 294 -51.02 -18.15 -24.65
C LEU A 294 -51.22 -17.49 -23.27
N GLN A 295 -52.22 -17.93 -22.49
CA GLN A 295 -52.40 -17.46 -21.11
C GLN A 295 -51.25 -17.88 -20.19
N ARG A 296 -50.81 -19.13 -20.26
CA ARG A 296 -49.65 -19.63 -19.47
C ARG A 296 -48.37 -18.87 -19.81
N ILE A 297 -48.13 -18.62 -21.10
CA ILE A 297 -46.95 -17.85 -21.56
C ILE A 297 -47.05 -16.38 -21.09
N SER A 298 -48.25 -15.79 -21.08
CA SER A 298 -48.48 -14.40 -20.65
C SER A 298 -48.24 -14.17 -19.16
N SER A 299 -48.65 -15.10 -18.29
CA SER A 299 -48.51 -14.96 -16.82
C SER A 299 -47.05 -14.87 -16.34
N ASP A 300 -46.11 -15.31 -17.17
CA ASP A 300 -44.71 -15.48 -16.77
C ASP A 300 -43.83 -14.24 -16.97
N ASN A 301 -44.30 -13.20 -17.66
CA ASN A 301 -43.54 -11.95 -17.78
C ASN A 301 -44.35 -10.73 -18.27
N PRO A 302 -44.95 -9.93 -17.37
CA PRO A 302 -45.66 -8.71 -17.76
C PRO A 302 -44.72 -7.54 -18.13
N ALA A 303 -43.39 -7.69 -17.96
CA ALA A 303 -42.46 -6.56 -17.97
C ALA A 303 -41.87 -6.20 -19.35
N SER A 304 -41.91 -7.09 -20.34
CA SER A 304 -41.51 -6.76 -21.72
C SER A 304 -42.75 -6.34 -22.51
N CYS A 305 -43.01 -5.03 -22.61
CA CYS A 305 -44.18 -4.45 -23.28
C CYS A 305 -44.42 -5.06 -24.67
N ASP A 306 -43.37 -5.21 -25.49
CA ASP A 306 -43.51 -5.63 -26.89
C ASP A 306 -43.93 -7.12 -27.02
N SER A 307 -43.43 -7.98 -26.14
CA SER A 307 -43.79 -9.41 -26.13
C SER A 307 -45.20 -9.62 -25.55
N ALA A 308 -45.60 -8.80 -24.57
CA ALA A 308 -46.94 -8.85 -24.00
C ALA A 308 -48.01 -8.44 -25.01
N GLU A 309 -47.73 -7.45 -25.87
CA GLU A 309 -48.64 -7.01 -26.92
C GLU A 309 -48.83 -8.08 -28.02
N GLY A 310 -47.76 -8.76 -28.43
CA GLY A 310 -47.84 -9.86 -29.39
C GLY A 310 -48.67 -11.05 -28.88
N ILE A 311 -48.51 -11.42 -27.61
CA ILE A 311 -49.30 -12.49 -26.97
C ILE A 311 -50.78 -12.08 -26.87
N GLU A 312 -51.07 -10.85 -26.43
CA GLU A 312 -52.43 -10.29 -26.40
C GLU A 312 -53.09 -10.30 -27.77
N TYR A 313 -52.36 -9.89 -28.81
CA TYR A 313 -52.85 -9.89 -30.19
C TYR A 313 -53.25 -11.29 -30.66
N LEU A 314 -52.38 -12.30 -30.49
CA LEU A 314 -52.69 -13.68 -30.87
C LEU A 314 -53.85 -14.24 -30.05
N ARG A 315 -53.94 -13.91 -28.75
CA ARG A 315 -55.05 -14.34 -27.89
C ARG A 315 -56.38 -13.81 -28.40
N ARG A 316 -56.46 -12.52 -28.74
CA ARG A 316 -57.67 -11.92 -29.33
C ARG A 316 -58.01 -12.52 -30.69
N LYS A 317 -57.00 -12.76 -31.53
CA LYS A 317 -57.18 -13.40 -32.84
C LYS A 317 -57.77 -14.81 -32.70
N PHE A 318 -57.25 -15.63 -31.80
CA PHE A 318 -57.73 -17.00 -31.60
C PHE A 318 -59.09 -17.04 -30.91
N GLN A 319 -59.37 -16.09 -30.00
CA GLN A 319 -60.70 -15.93 -29.44
C GLN A 319 -61.74 -15.61 -30.52
N LEU A 320 -61.43 -14.69 -31.43
CA LEU A 320 -62.32 -14.39 -32.56
C LEU A 320 -62.54 -15.61 -33.46
N GLN A 321 -61.50 -16.40 -33.74
CA GLN A 321 -61.65 -17.65 -34.50
C GLN A 321 -62.53 -18.66 -33.78
N TYR A 322 -62.42 -18.76 -32.45
CA TYR A 322 -63.26 -19.63 -31.63
C TYR A 322 -64.72 -19.21 -31.70
N ASP A 323 -65.01 -17.91 -31.54
CA ASP A 323 -66.36 -17.37 -31.58
C ASP A 323 -67.01 -17.59 -32.97
N LEU A 324 -66.25 -17.39 -34.05
CA LEU A 324 -66.69 -17.69 -35.42
C LEU A 324 -66.98 -19.18 -35.64
N GLU A 325 -66.20 -20.08 -35.02
CA GLU A 325 -66.44 -21.52 -35.13
C GLU A 325 -67.69 -21.95 -34.33
N VAL A 326 -68.00 -21.27 -33.23
CA VAL A 326 -69.28 -21.45 -32.50
C VAL A 326 -70.47 -21.07 -33.39
N GLU A 327 -70.40 -19.95 -34.12
CA GLU A 327 -71.42 -19.57 -35.10
C GLU A 327 -71.51 -20.57 -36.27
N GLN A 328 -70.36 -21.07 -36.73
CA GLN A 328 -70.28 -22.08 -37.79
C GLN A 328 -70.95 -23.40 -37.37
N GLN A 329 -70.76 -23.82 -36.12
CA GLN A 329 -71.44 -25.01 -35.55
C GLN A 329 -72.96 -24.87 -35.61
N MET A 330 -73.51 -23.71 -35.21
CA MET A 330 -74.95 -23.43 -35.31
C MET A 330 -75.44 -23.50 -36.76
N THR A 331 -74.62 -23.02 -37.71
CA THR A 331 -74.91 -23.08 -39.14
C THR A 331 -74.91 -24.53 -39.66
N ILE A 332 -73.96 -25.35 -39.21
CA ILE A 332 -73.90 -26.79 -39.54
C ILE A 332 -75.16 -27.50 -39.04
N GLU A 333 -75.66 -27.17 -37.84
CA GLU A 333 -76.87 -27.79 -37.28
C GLU A 333 -78.12 -27.53 -38.13
N GLY A 334 -78.25 -26.34 -38.73
CA GLY A 334 -79.35 -25.97 -39.62
C GLY A 334 -79.26 -26.49 -41.05
N MET A 335 -78.10 -27.02 -41.48
CA MET A 335 -77.80 -27.36 -42.88
C MET A 335 -78.46 -28.67 -43.36
N TYR A 336 -78.85 -28.74 -44.64
CA TYR A 336 -79.29 -30.00 -45.26
C TYR A 336 -78.11 -30.94 -45.58
N GLU A 337 -78.32 -32.26 -45.63
CA GLU A 337 -77.23 -33.22 -45.91
C GLU A 337 -76.61 -33.06 -47.31
N SER A 338 -77.40 -32.63 -48.30
CA SER A 338 -76.88 -32.33 -49.64
C SER A 338 -75.92 -31.14 -49.60
N GLU A 339 -76.21 -30.11 -48.81
CA GLU A 339 -75.34 -28.94 -48.63
C GLU A 339 -74.08 -29.31 -47.83
N ALA A 340 -74.23 -30.13 -46.78
CA ALA A 340 -73.13 -30.63 -45.96
C ALA A 340 -72.07 -31.39 -46.78
N LYS A 341 -72.50 -32.16 -47.79
CA LYS A 341 -71.59 -32.85 -48.71
C LYS A 341 -70.74 -31.91 -49.55
N HIS A 342 -71.30 -30.76 -49.97
CA HIS A 342 -70.58 -29.78 -50.77
C HIS A 342 -69.70 -28.84 -49.93
N SER A 343 -70.05 -28.62 -48.66
CA SER A 343 -69.29 -27.77 -47.74
C SER A 343 -68.08 -28.47 -47.10
N LEU A 344 -68.14 -29.79 -46.89
CA LEU A 344 -67.11 -30.55 -46.17
C LEU A 344 -65.68 -30.27 -46.65
N ALA A 345 -65.42 -30.40 -47.95
CA ALA A 345 -64.07 -30.20 -48.49
C ALA A 345 -63.55 -28.78 -48.23
N LYS A 346 -64.41 -27.77 -48.39
CA LYS A 346 -64.05 -26.37 -48.14
C LYS A 346 -63.77 -26.10 -46.66
N CYS A 347 -64.56 -26.69 -45.76
CA CYS A 347 -64.36 -26.58 -44.32
C CYS A 347 -63.05 -27.25 -43.90
N GLU A 348 -62.75 -28.45 -44.40
CA GLU A 348 -61.50 -29.16 -44.14
C GLU A 348 -60.28 -28.37 -44.63
N ASP A 349 -60.31 -27.84 -45.86
CA ASP A 349 -59.22 -27.02 -46.39
C ASP A 349 -58.99 -25.77 -45.52
N LYS A 350 -60.09 -25.10 -45.11
CA LYS A 350 -60.03 -23.95 -44.22
C LYS A 350 -59.44 -24.33 -42.85
N TRP A 351 -59.98 -25.34 -42.18
CA TRP A 351 -59.51 -25.79 -40.86
C TRP A 351 -58.04 -26.21 -40.89
N ASN A 352 -57.61 -26.94 -41.92
CA ASN A 352 -56.22 -27.36 -42.07
C ASN A 352 -55.28 -26.16 -42.32
N SER A 353 -55.67 -25.22 -43.19
CA SER A 353 -54.87 -24.02 -43.45
C SER A 353 -54.73 -23.13 -42.20
N GLU A 354 -55.82 -22.94 -41.45
CA GLU A 354 -55.81 -22.17 -40.21
C GLU A 354 -55.00 -22.88 -39.12
N ALA A 355 -55.11 -24.21 -39.00
CA ALA A 355 -54.33 -24.98 -38.02
C ALA A 355 -52.82 -24.84 -38.26
N ILE A 356 -52.36 -24.93 -39.52
CA ILE A 356 -50.95 -24.74 -39.88
C ILE A 356 -50.48 -23.33 -39.54
N ILE A 357 -51.30 -22.31 -39.83
CA ILE A 357 -50.96 -20.92 -39.50
C ILE A 357 -50.87 -20.74 -37.98
N ARG A 358 -51.85 -21.24 -37.22
CA ARG A 358 -51.84 -21.15 -35.75
C ARG A 358 -50.62 -21.83 -35.14
N GLU A 359 -50.30 -23.03 -35.59
CA GLU A 359 -49.11 -23.76 -35.18
C GLU A 359 -47.85 -22.94 -35.44
N GLN A 360 -47.69 -22.40 -36.65
CA GLN A 360 -46.52 -21.61 -37.00
C GLN A 360 -46.41 -20.34 -36.13
N GLN A 361 -47.54 -19.66 -35.87
CA GLN A 361 -47.57 -18.47 -35.02
C GLN A 361 -47.16 -18.78 -33.58
N LEU A 362 -47.70 -19.85 -33.00
CA LEU A 362 -47.36 -20.30 -31.64
C LEU A 362 -45.90 -20.76 -31.55
N ARG A 363 -45.44 -21.50 -32.55
CA ARG A 363 -44.07 -21.97 -32.64
C ARG A 363 -43.08 -20.81 -32.71
N CYS A 364 -43.28 -19.85 -33.61
CA CYS A 364 -42.42 -18.67 -33.71
C CYS A 364 -42.37 -17.91 -32.39
N LEU A 365 -43.52 -17.70 -31.75
CA LEU A 365 -43.57 -17.00 -30.46
C LEU A 365 -42.75 -17.70 -29.37
N LEU A 366 -42.84 -19.03 -29.28
CA LEU A 366 -42.06 -19.81 -28.33
C LEU A 366 -40.56 -19.83 -28.66
N GLU A 367 -40.20 -19.94 -29.94
CA GLU A 367 -38.81 -19.88 -30.42
C GLU A 367 -38.19 -18.50 -30.15
N ASP A 368 -38.88 -17.41 -30.46
CA ASP A 368 -38.46 -16.04 -30.14
C ASP A 368 -38.24 -15.88 -28.64
N ARG A 369 -39.14 -16.47 -27.83
CA ARG A 369 -39.02 -16.41 -26.38
C ARG A 369 -37.85 -17.21 -25.83
N LEU A 370 -37.53 -18.34 -26.44
CA LEU A 370 -36.33 -19.10 -26.11
C LEU A 370 -35.07 -18.30 -26.44
N MET A 371 -35.05 -17.61 -27.58
CA MET A 371 -33.95 -16.73 -27.99
C MET A 371 -33.78 -15.52 -27.05
N ASP A 372 -34.87 -14.93 -26.56
CA ASP A 372 -34.83 -13.90 -25.51
C ASP A 372 -34.15 -14.42 -24.24
N PHE A 373 -34.52 -15.62 -23.78
CA PHE A 373 -33.93 -16.23 -22.59
C PHE A 373 -32.45 -16.55 -22.80
N GLU A 374 -32.07 -17.03 -24.00
CA GLU A 374 -30.68 -17.27 -24.36
C GLU A 374 -29.86 -15.99 -24.33
N THR A 375 -30.37 -14.92 -24.94
CA THR A 375 -29.71 -13.60 -24.94
C THR A 375 -29.49 -13.10 -23.51
N LYS A 376 -30.53 -13.13 -22.68
CA LYS A 376 -30.44 -12.73 -21.26
C LYS A 376 -29.47 -13.61 -20.45
N LEU A 377 -29.36 -14.89 -20.77
CA LEU A 377 -28.40 -15.79 -20.11
C LEU A 377 -26.96 -15.49 -20.55
N VAL A 378 -26.75 -15.12 -21.82
CA VAL A 378 -25.45 -14.66 -22.32
C VAL A 378 -25.06 -13.36 -21.62
N ASP A 379 -25.96 -12.38 -21.53
CA ASP A 379 -25.73 -11.13 -20.81
C ASP A 379 -25.41 -11.36 -19.33
N CYS A 380 -26.13 -12.28 -18.68
CA CYS A 380 -25.86 -12.70 -17.31
C CYS A 380 -24.46 -13.30 -17.17
N THR A 381 -24.07 -14.19 -18.09
CA THR A 381 -22.73 -14.80 -18.09
C THR A 381 -21.64 -13.75 -18.30
N GLN A 382 -21.87 -12.78 -19.21
CA GLN A 382 -20.95 -11.68 -19.46
C GLN A 382 -20.81 -10.80 -18.22
N ARG A 383 -21.92 -10.44 -17.56
CA ARG A 383 -21.90 -9.65 -16.33
C ARG A 383 -21.19 -10.37 -15.18
N GLN A 384 -21.34 -11.70 -15.09
CA GLN A 384 -20.59 -12.55 -14.15
C GLN A 384 -19.07 -12.43 -14.37
N ARG A 385 -18.60 -12.44 -15.62
CA ARG A 385 -17.16 -12.29 -15.94
C ARG A 385 -16.65 -10.92 -15.54
N GLU A 386 -17.37 -9.87 -15.88
CA GLU A 386 -17.02 -8.49 -15.48
C GLU A 386 -16.94 -8.34 -13.95
N LEU A 387 -17.86 -8.98 -13.22
CA LEU A 387 -17.81 -8.99 -11.75
C LEU A 387 -16.58 -9.70 -11.21
N ILE A 388 -16.15 -10.80 -11.83
CA ILE A 388 -14.92 -11.51 -11.46
C ILE A 388 -13.72 -10.58 -11.68
N ASP A 389 -13.62 -9.93 -12.84
CA ASP A 389 -12.51 -9.01 -13.16
C ASP A 389 -12.42 -7.87 -12.15
N VAL A 390 -13.55 -7.26 -11.77
CA VAL A 390 -13.57 -6.19 -10.77
C VAL A 390 -13.21 -6.70 -9.37
N ARG A 391 -13.69 -7.89 -8.98
CA ARG A 391 -13.29 -8.52 -7.70
C ARG A 391 -11.78 -8.78 -7.66
N GLU A 392 -11.20 -9.29 -8.74
CA GLU A 392 -9.76 -9.49 -8.84
C GLU A 392 -8.97 -8.19 -8.73
N GLN A 393 -9.46 -7.10 -9.32
CA GLN A 393 -8.84 -5.77 -9.18
C GLN A 393 -8.82 -5.30 -7.73
N HIS A 394 -9.94 -5.45 -7.01
CA HIS A 394 -10.03 -5.09 -5.59
C HIS A 394 -9.14 -5.98 -4.71
N ILE A 395 -9.06 -7.28 -5.00
CA ILE A 395 -8.16 -8.21 -4.30
C ILE A 395 -6.69 -7.79 -4.52
N LYS A 396 -6.28 -7.53 -5.76
CA LYS A 396 -4.92 -7.04 -6.08
C LYS A 396 -4.59 -5.72 -5.38
N ALA A 397 -5.55 -4.80 -5.29
CA ALA A 397 -5.37 -3.54 -4.57
C ALA A 397 -5.16 -3.77 -3.06
N ILE A 398 -5.94 -4.67 -2.45
CA ILE A 398 -5.77 -5.05 -1.04
C ILE A 398 -4.42 -5.75 -0.80
N GLU A 399 -4.02 -6.65 -1.69
CA GLU A 399 -2.71 -7.33 -1.65
C GLU A 399 -1.56 -6.32 -1.75
N GLY A 400 -1.65 -5.36 -2.66
CA GLY A 400 -0.69 -4.25 -2.76
C GLY A 400 -0.62 -3.40 -1.50
N ALA A 401 -1.78 -3.05 -0.92
CA ALA A 401 -1.84 -2.33 0.34
C ALA A 401 -1.25 -3.15 1.52
N ASN A 402 -1.50 -4.46 1.57
CA ASN A 402 -0.92 -5.36 2.58
C ASN A 402 0.60 -5.44 2.45
N GLN A 403 1.12 -5.52 1.23
CA GLN A 403 2.56 -5.51 0.98
C GLN A 403 3.19 -4.20 1.45
N ARG A 404 2.55 -3.05 1.17
CA ARG A 404 3.03 -1.74 1.63
C ARG A 404 2.98 -1.59 3.15
N LEU A 405 1.92 -2.10 3.79
CA LEU A 405 1.84 -2.15 5.26
C LEU A 405 2.97 -2.99 5.87
N LYS A 406 3.31 -4.12 5.25
CA LYS A 406 4.41 -4.98 5.70
C LYS A 406 5.76 -4.27 5.61
N GLU A 407 6.00 -3.54 4.52
CA GLU A 407 7.20 -2.72 4.34
C GLU A 407 7.30 -1.64 5.42
N LEU A 408 6.24 -0.87 5.64
CA LEU A 408 6.19 0.18 6.67
C LEU A 408 6.44 -0.36 8.09
N MET A 409 5.90 -1.54 8.41
CA MET A 409 6.14 -2.21 9.69
C MET A 409 7.60 -2.68 9.82
N SER A 410 8.21 -3.17 8.74
CA SER A 410 9.62 -3.57 8.73
C SER A 410 10.57 -2.38 8.87
N ASP A 411 10.28 -1.26 8.18
CA ASP A 411 11.05 -0.03 8.28
C ASP A 411 10.99 0.55 9.70
N LYS A 412 9.82 0.48 10.36
CA LYS A 412 9.67 0.85 11.76
C LYS A 412 10.59 0.04 12.68
N SER A 413 10.61 -1.28 12.52
CA SER A 413 11.48 -2.15 13.33
C SER A 413 12.97 -1.85 13.12
N ARG A 414 13.37 -1.47 11.90
CA ARG A 414 14.76 -1.09 11.59
C ARG A 414 15.12 0.27 12.20
N ASP A 415 14.24 1.25 12.10
CA ASP A 415 14.45 2.60 12.67
C ASP A 415 14.51 2.56 14.22
N GLU A 416 13.69 1.73 14.86
CA GLU A 416 13.72 1.52 16.32
C GLU A 416 15.02 0.84 16.77
N PHE A 417 15.53 -0.12 15.98
CA PHE A 417 16.81 -0.77 16.25
C PHE A 417 17.99 0.20 16.14
N VAL A 418 18.04 1.02 15.07
CA VAL A 418 19.12 2.01 14.85
C VAL A 418 19.10 3.09 15.92
N THR A 419 17.92 3.59 16.31
CA THR A 419 17.80 4.61 17.36
C THR A 419 18.16 4.07 18.75
N SER A 420 17.84 2.80 19.05
CA SER A 420 18.24 2.15 20.30
C SER A 420 19.75 1.90 20.37
N SER A 421 20.37 1.47 19.26
CA SER A 421 21.83 1.28 19.17
C SER A 421 22.59 2.59 19.38
N ASN A 422 22.19 3.66 18.67
CA ASN A 422 22.83 4.96 18.78
C ASN A 422 22.67 5.60 20.17
N ASN A 423 21.52 5.39 20.84
CA ASN A 423 21.31 5.85 22.21
C ASN A 423 22.13 5.06 23.25
N SER A 424 22.40 3.77 22.99
CA SER A 424 23.30 2.97 23.85
C SER A 424 24.76 3.42 23.73
N GLU A 425 25.24 3.68 22.50
CA GLU A 425 26.59 4.20 22.26
C GLU A 425 26.79 5.61 22.86
N LEU A 426 25.78 6.48 22.76
CA LEU A 426 25.82 7.81 23.39
C LEU A 426 25.85 7.72 24.93
N ARG A 427 25.17 6.75 25.54
CA ARG A 427 25.23 6.53 26.99
C ARG A 427 26.58 5.99 27.44
N ASP A 428 27.18 5.05 26.71
CA ASP A 428 28.49 4.50 27.04
C ASP A 428 29.61 5.56 26.93
N LEU A 429 29.49 6.51 25.99
CA LEU A 429 30.40 7.66 25.89
C LEU A 429 30.25 8.67 27.03
N LEU A 430 29.06 8.82 27.63
CA LEU A 430 28.88 9.66 28.82
C LEU A 430 29.45 9.02 30.10
N VAL A 431 29.39 7.69 30.22
CA VAL A 431 29.87 6.97 31.42
C VAL A 431 31.40 6.88 31.47
N GLN A 432 32.10 6.86 30.33
CA GLN A 432 33.57 6.76 30.30
C GLN A 432 34.31 8.04 30.72
N ARG A 433 33.65 9.21 30.78
CA ARG A 433 34.32 10.48 31.12
C ARG A 433 34.44 10.76 32.62
N ASP A 434 33.66 10.09 33.46
CA ASP A 434 33.70 10.25 34.93
C ASP A 434 34.61 9.22 35.64
N GLY A 435 35.30 8.35 34.90
CA GLY A 435 36.04 7.20 35.46
C GLY A 435 37.57 7.22 35.34
N GLY A 436 38.22 8.36 35.07
CA GLY A 436 39.66 8.40 34.80
C GLY A 436 40.42 9.50 35.53
N GLY A 437 40.88 9.22 36.75
CA GLY A 437 41.77 10.10 37.50
C GLY A 437 42.24 9.49 38.82
N ASP A 438 43.14 8.52 38.74
CA ASP A 438 43.79 7.88 39.91
C ASP A 438 45.26 8.33 39.99
N GLY A 439 45.66 8.90 41.13
CA GLY A 439 47.04 9.29 41.46
C GLY A 439 47.13 10.29 42.63
N PRO A 440 48.12 10.21 43.53
CA PRO A 440 47.83 9.87 44.93
C PRO A 440 48.02 11.00 45.96
N ASP A 441 47.41 10.77 47.11
CA ASP A 441 47.80 11.22 48.45
C ASP A 441 47.71 12.72 48.80
N ARG A 442 46.68 13.07 49.59
CA ARG A 442 46.80 13.87 50.82
C ARG A 442 45.48 13.92 51.58
N GLY A 443 45.53 13.47 52.83
CA GLY A 443 44.40 13.52 53.75
C GLY A 443 43.97 14.94 54.09
N HIS A 444 42.67 15.21 53.88
CA HIS A 444 41.81 15.85 54.88
C HIS A 444 40.33 15.66 54.46
N PRO A 445 39.43 15.34 55.40
CA PRO A 445 38.04 15.05 55.08
C PRO A 445 37.25 16.34 54.86
N ILE A 446 36.72 16.54 53.65
CA ILE A 446 35.70 17.56 53.36
C ILE A 446 34.32 16.95 53.66
N PRO A 447 33.42 17.67 54.36
CA PRO A 447 32.22 17.10 54.95
C PRO A 447 31.19 16.71 53.89
N ARG A 448 30.70 15.47 54.00
CA ARG A 448 29.53 14.97 53.28
C ARG A 448 28.30 15.78 53.69
N ARG A 449 27.62 16.39 52.72
CA ARG A 449 26.26 16.91 52.90
C ARG A 449 25.32 15.75 53.25
N PRO A 450 24.33 15.95 54.14
CA PRO A 450 23.41 14.88 54.51
C PRO A 450 22.48 14.55 53.34
N SER A 451 22.39 13.25 53.07
CA SER A 451 21.27 12.61 52.39
C SER A 451 20.01 12.83 53.22
N THR A 452 19.03 13.53 52.65
CA THR A 452 17.65 13.49 53.15
C THR A 452 16.95 12.28 52.54
N GLN A 453 16.84 11.22 53.33
CA GLN A 453 15.84 10.18 53.11
C GLN A 453 14.44 10.72 53.42
N SER A 454 13.49 10.25 52.62
CA SER A 454 12.15 9.83 53.04
C SER A 454 11.24 10.88 53.72
N SER A 455 10.32 11.43 52.93
CA SER A 455 8.96 11.70 53.40
C SER A 455 7.99 10.86 52.58
N GLN A 456 7.51 9.77 53.17
CA GLN A 456 6.34 9.05 52.70
C GLN A 456 5.12 9.95 52.86
N ARG A 457 4.54 10.39 51.74
CA ARG A 457 3.12 10.74 51.67
C ARG A 457 2.46 9.96 50.56
N SER A 458 1.71 8.98 51.01
CA SER A 458 0.69 8.23 50.31
C SER A 458 -0.26 9.15 49.55
N SER A 459 -0.37 8.96 48.24
CA SER A 459 -1.53 9.34 47.44
C SER A 459 -1.65 8.36 46.29
N THR A 460 -2.52 7.37 46.47
CA THR A 460 -3.03 6.49 45.44
C THR A 460 -3.91 7.32 44.50
N PHE A 461 -3.37 7.76 43.37
CA PHE A 461 -4.17 8.20 42.23
C PHE A 461 -4.21 7.06 41.21
N SER A 462 -5.35 6.37 41.25
CA SER A 462 -5.73 5.23 40.43
C SER A 462 -5.87 5.61 38.95
N SER A 463 -5.19 4.84 38.09
CA SER A 463 -5.74 4.20 36.89
C SER A 463 -6.91 4.93 36.20
N ILE A 464 -6.59 5.87 35.30
CA ILE A 464 -7.54 6.34 34.29
C ILE A 464 -7.41 5.39 33.09
N PHE A 465 -8.04 4.22 33.17
CA PHE A 465 -8.53 3.42 32.04
C PHE A 465 -9.33 2.24 32.62
N PRO A 466 -10.67 2.27 32.58
CA PRO A 466 -11.48 1.09 32.82
C PRO A 466 -11.90 0.51 31.46
N PHE A 467 -11.25 -0.57 31.04
CA PHE A 467 -11.89 -1.53 30.15
C PHE A 467 -11.83 -2.88 30.87
N ASP A 468 -12.89 -3.17 31.61
CA ASP A 468 -13.27 -4.55 31.88
C ASP A 468 -14.64 -4.79 31.23
N ASP A 469 -14.62 -5.82 30.40
CA ASP A 469 -15.70 -6.67 29.95
C ASP A 469 -17.00 -6.61 30.79
N TYR A 470 -18.14 -6.43 30.12
CA TYR A 470 -19.27 -7.36 30.26
C TYR A 470 -20.27 -7.21 29.12
N CYS A 471 -20.60 -8.34 28.52
CA CYS A 471 -21.73 -8.57 27.63
C CYS A 471 -23.06 -8.11 28.23
N LYS A 472 -23.95 -7.53 27.41
CA LYS A 472 -25.29 -8.08 27.14
C LYS A 472 -26.08 -7.24 26.14
N GLU A 473 -26.81 -7.98 25.31
CA GLU A 473 -27.86 -7.60 24.39
C GLU A 473 -28.77 -6.48 24.91
N LEU A 474 -29.13 -5.53 24.04
CA LEU A 474 -30.40 -4.81 24.14
C LEU A 474 -30.95 -4.56 22.73
N LYS A 475 -31.93 -5.39 22.38
CA LYS A 475 -32.95 -5.12 21.36
C LYS A 475 -33.85 -4.01 21.87
N LEU A 476 -34.15 -3.02 21.05
CA LEU A 476 -35.32 -2.16 21.22
C LEU A 476 -36.05 -2.02 19.89
N THR A 477 -37.24 -2.59 19.89
CA THR A 477 -38.31 -2.50 18.91
C THR A 477 -39.24 -1.33 19.25
N GLU A 478 -40.01 -0.95 18.21
CA GLU A 478 -41.30 -0.23 18.22
C GLU A 478 -41.34 1.29 18.00
N ASN A 479 -41.84 1.65 16.81
CA ASN A 479 -43.12 2.34 16.51
C ASN A 479 -43.45 3.63 17.30
N ARG A 480 -43.96 4.75 16.75
CA ARG A 480 -44.93 4.94 15.65
C ARG A 480 -45.14 6.45 15.38
N THR A 481 -45.66 6.75 14.18
CA THR A 481 -46.59 7.84 13.76
C THR A 481 -46.18 9.33 13.70
N GLY A 482 -46.47 9.95 12.55
CA GLY A 482 -47.03 11.31 12.48
C GLY A 482 -46.52 12.23 11.35
N ARG A 483 -47.14 12.17 10.16
CA ARG A 483 -47.20 13.29 9.18
C ARG A 483 -48.41 14.17 9.55
N PRO A 484 -48.45 15.49 9.27
CA PRO A 484 -48.82 15.94 7.92
C PRO A 484 -48.17 17.24 7.39
N ASN A 485 -48.21 17.35 6.06
CA ASN A 485 -48.17 18.47 5.12
C ASN A 485 -47.73 19.90 5.54
N GLY A 486 -46.87 20.47 4.67
CA GLY A 486 -47.17 21.73 3.98
C GLY A 486 -46.08 22.79 4.07
N GLY A 487 -45.57 23.24 2.91
CA GLY A 487 -44.90 24.54 2.77
C GLY A 487 -43.49 24.50 2.19
N THR A 488 -43.41 24.66 0.87
CA THR A 488 -42.28 25.23 0.10
C THR A 488 -41.49 26.31 0.85
N VAL A 489 -40.14 26.25 0.76
CA VAL A 489 -39.20 27.35 0.43
C VAL A 489 -37.76 26.85 0.67
N GLY A 490 -36.85 27.13 -0.28
CA GLY A 490 -35.41 27.26 -0.02
C GLY A 490 -34.53 26.10 -0.49
N ALA A 491 -33.75 26.36 -1.54
CA ALA A 491 -32.67 25.51 -2.02
C ALA A 491 -31.59 25.26 -0.92
N PRO A 492 -30.95 24.08 -0.87
CA PRO A 492 -29.77 23.91 -0.02
C PRO A 492 -28.53 24.46 -0.74
N GLU A 493 -28.01 25.56 -0.21
CA GLU A 493 -26.67 26.06 -0.50
C GLU A 493 -25.64 24.95 -0.28
N GLY A 494 -24.80 24.74 -1.30
CA GLY A 494 -23.67 23.84 -1.24
C GLY A 494 -22.65 24.31 -0.21
N LEU A 495 -22.18 23.37 0.61
CA LEU A 495 -21.01 23.55 1.47
C LEU A 495 -19.76 23.72 0.60
N THR A 496 -19.41 24.96 0.27
CA THR A 496 -18.15 25.32 -0.38
C THR A 496 -16.97 25.17 0.58
N ALA A 497 -15.97 24.42 0.14
CA ALA A 497 -14.69 24.22 0.83
C ALA A 497 -13.87 25.53 0.97
N PRO A 498 -13.00 25.67 1.99
CA PRO A 498 -12.19 26.87 2.17
C PRO A 498 -11.13 27.01 1.08
N ARG A 499 -11.14 28.13 0.35
CA ARG A 499 -10.07 28.51 -0.57
C ARG A 499 -8.93 29.18 0.21
N PHE A 500 -7.81 28.50 0.36
CA PHE A 500 -6.56 29.15 0.79
C PHE A 500 -5.95 29.95 -0.36
N GLY A 501 -5.67 31.24 -0.09
CA GLY A 501 -5.16 32.21 -1.05
C GLY A 501 -3.71 31.94 -1.48
N LYS A 502 -3.45 32.06 -2.78
CA LYS A 502 -2.11 32.09 -3.36
C LYS A 502 -1.51 33.49 -3.19
N LYS A 503 -0.47 33.64 -2.37
CA LYS A 503 0.40 34.83 -2.41
C LYS A 503 1.28 34.75 -3.65
N LYS A 504 1.18 35.76 -4.52
CA LYS A 504 2.16 36.05 -5.58
C LYS A 504 3.34 36.78 -4.93
N VAL A 505 4.55 36.24 -5.08
CA VAL A 505 5.79 36.98 -4.84
C VAL A 505 6.16 37.63 -6.17
N ALA A 506 6.18 38.96 -6.18
CA ALA A 506 6.76 39.74 -7.27
C ALA A 506 8.27 39.79 -7.07
N TRP A 507 9.01 39.44 -8.12
CA TRP A 507 10.43 39.75 -8.23
C TRP A 507 10.55 41.11 -8.94
N CYS A 508 11.08 42.09 -8.22
CA CYS A 508 11.91 43.20 -8.70
C CYS A 508 12.78 43.64 -7.53
#